data_AF-A0A7S0TIE6-F1
#
_entry.id   AF-A0A7S0TIE6-F1
#
_cell.length_a   1.000
_cell.length_b   1.000
_cell.length_c   1.000
_cell.angle_alpha   90.00
_cell.angle_beta   90.00
_cell.angle_gamma   90.00
#
_symmetry.space_group_name_H-M   'P 1'
#
loop_
_entity.id
_entity.type
_entity.pdbx_description
1 polymer ?
#
loop_
_entity_poly.entity_id
_entity_poly.type
_entity_poly.pdbx_seq_one_letter_code
_entity_poly.pdbx_strand_id
1 'polypeptide(L)'
;PRVTAFRLATASLYSTNWQLVLHTIGGFYHRLHNNIMMISKKLSNFNGAWKLAAGTIIVLLSLQIMLQSLSIGHRLDKTKDVQIKDAPVGFVDANGSSSDSSGQCLDLDSNQDMDSLVANARQIFITMPAKAGGTSMKDFTKLCMKRAVHDNILSIEWLWKDYLVDSLHVQSIIASHLYREADFLRLVKSPSRETLMIHTHREERSRVASAVKQISQAICEFRMGKYSNQTETTSKFNVRKNNTHCILDEGSFVNDIAANSAEVGISTHRLLTCQSYKAIQESAPQLVFLHYKQVDKLQKLLAKHHCPEMLDELPIRANMAEDKSLKVLLHKKGTDEARNSVDVEEWLHAKGPAMEWTLKLRREASCQAKTFHMEDELFACPDEALRVTPASIDRW
;
A
#
# COMPACT_ATOMS: atom_id res chain seq x y z
N PRO A 1 25.73 -5.45 39.91
CA PRO A 1 24.24 -5.43 39.83
C PRO A 1 23.65 -5.08 38.45
N ARG A 2 24.25 -4.17 37.67
CA ARG A 2 23.70 -3.74 36.35
C ARG A 2 24.16 -4.56 35.12
N VAL A 3 25.22 -5.36 35.23
CA VAL A 3 25.71 -6.19 34.11
C VAL A 3 24.98 -7.55 34.03
N THR A 4 24.44 -8.04 35.15
CA THR A 4 23.72 -9.33 35.22
C THR A 4 22.29 -9.23 34.66
N ALA A 5 21.63 -8.06 34.78
CA ALA A 5 20.30 -7.82 34.24
C ALA A 5 20.26 -7.82 32.70
N PHE A 6 21.34 -7.38 32.05
CA PHE A 6 21.43 -7.34 30.58
C PHE A 6 21.65 -8.72 29.95
N ARG A 7 22.34 -9.62 30.66
CA ARG A 7 22.52 -11.03 30.24
C ARG A 7 21.25 -11.88 30.41
N LEU A 8 20.37 -11.54 31.36
CA LEU A 8 19.08 -12.21 31.54
C LEU A 8 18.02 -11.77 30.51
N ALA A 9 18.03 -10.50 30.09
CA ALA A 9 17.11 -9.99 29.06
C ALA A 9 17.42 -10.54 27.66
N THR A 10 18.70 -10.73 27.34
CA THR A 10 19.13 -11.31 26.06
C THR A 10 18.86 -12.81 25.97
N ALA A 11 19.01 -13.57 27.07
CA ALA A 11 18.64 -15.00 27.10
C ALA A 11 17.13 -15.24 26.93
N SER A 12 16.28 -14.32 27.42
CA SER A 12 14.81 -14.38 27.28
C SER A 12 14.32 -14.13 25.85
N LEU A 13 15.02 -13.25 25.11
CA LEU A 13 14.71 -12.94 23.70
C LEU A 13 15.12 -14.06 22.73
N TYR A 14 16.14 -14.85 23.08
CA TYR A 14 16.52 -16.02 22.29
C TYR A 14 15.55 -17.20 22.46
N SER A 15 14.95 -17.42 23.65
CA SER A 15 14.01 -18.53 23.86
C SER A 15 12.64 -18.28 23.22
N THR A 16 12.17 -17.03 23.21
CA THR A 16 10.88 -16.63 22.63
C THR A 16 10.85 -16.70 21.10
N ASN A 17 11.96 -16.36 20.43
CA ASN A 17 12.08 -16.53 18.98
C ASN A 17 12.15 -18.01 18.56
N TRP A 18 12.81 -18.87 19.36
CA TRP A 18 12.81 -20.31 19.10
C TRP A 18 11.43 -20.95 19.28
N GLN A 19 10.67 -20.53 20.29
CA GLN A 19 9.29 -21.01 20.46
C GLN A 19 8.37 -20.58 19.32
N LEU A 20 8.54 -19.38 18.74
CA LEU A 20 7.77 -18.92 17.59
C LEU A 20 8.11 -19.71 16.31
N VAL A 21 9.39 -20.03 16.11
CA VAL A 21 9.83 -20.90 15.01
C VAL A 21 9.29 -22.33 15.19
N LEU A 22 9.37 -22.89 16.41
CA LEU A 22 8.82 -24.20 16.72
C LEU A 22 7.29 -24.26 16.59
N HIS A 23 6.57 -23.21 16.96
CA HIS A 23 5.11 -23.10 16.75
C HIS A 23 4.74 -23.02 15.26
N THR A 24 5.53 -22.29 14.47
CA THR A 24 5.28 -22.15 13.03
C THR A 24 5.58 -23.46 12.29
N ILE A 25 6.68 -24.13 12.65
CA ILE A 25 7.03 -25.46 12.14
C ILE A 25 5.98 -26.48 12.57
N GLY A 26 5.58 -26.50 13.86
CA GLY A 26 4.54 -27.39 14.37
C GLY A 26 3.19 -27.20 13.69
N GLY A 27 2.78 -25.95 13.42
CA GLY A 27 1.55 -25.64 12.68
C GLY A 27 1.60 -26.03 11.19
N PHE A 28 2.80 -26.05 10.59
CA PHE A 28 2.99 -26.58 9.24
C PHE A 28 2.91 -28.11 9.22
N TYR A 29 3.59 -28.80 10.14
CA TYR A 29 3.54 -30.26 10.26
C TYR A 29 2.12 -30.76 10.58
N HIS A 30 1.38 -30.08 11.43
CA HIS A 30 -0.01 -30.46 11.74
C HIS A 30 -0.94 -30.32 10.52
N ARG A 31 -0.79 -29.26 9.72
CA ARG A 31 -1.57 -29.08 8.48
C ARG A 31 -1.17 -30.10 7.41
N LEU A 32 0.12 -30.37 7.27
CA LEU A 32 0.64 -31.38 6.36
C LEU A 32 0.12 -32.78 6.74
N HIS A 33 0.17 -33.14 8.02
CA HIS A 33 -0.34 -34.41 8.54
C HIS A 33 -1.86 -34.58 8.28
N ASN A 34 -2.66 -33.54 8.51
CA ASN A 34 -4.10 -33.58 8.24
C ASN A 34 -4.41 -33.76 6.74
N ASN A 35 -3.64 -33.11 5.86
CA ASN A 35 -3.79 -33.27 4.41
C ASN A 35 -3.37 -34.67 3.96
N ILE A 36 -2.28 -35.23 4.49
CA ILE A 36 -1.83 -36.60 4.20
C ILE A 36 -2.88 -37.61 4.67
N MET A 37 -3.47 -37.45 5.86
CA MET A 37 -4.55 -38.33 6.32
C MET A 37 -5.79 -38.25 5.46
N MET A 38 -6.17 -37.06 4.99
CA MET A 38 -7.32 -36.87 4.11
C MET A 38 -7.10 -37.53 2.74
N ILE A 39 -5.88 -37.43 2.20
CA ILE A 39 -5.47 -38.09 0.95
C ILE A 39 -5.43 -39.61 1.14
N SER A 40 -4.87 -40.10 2.25
CA SER A 40 -4.84 -41.53 2.59
C SER A 40 -6.24 -42.14 2.67
N LYS A 41 -7.20 -41.43 3.29
CA LYS A 41 -8.60 -41.85 3.38
C LYS A 41 -9.34 -41.86 2.04
N LYS A 42 -8.92 -41.03 1.07
CA LYS A 42 -9.44 -41.08 -0.31
C LYS A 42 -8.80 -42.20 -1.12
N LEU A 43 -7.53 -42.53 -0.86
CA LEU A 43 -6.78 -43.57 -1.55
C LEU A 43 -7.16 -44.99 -1.09
N SER A 44 -7.80 -45.17 0.07
CA SER A 44 -8.25 -46.48 0.55
C SER A 44 -9.26 -47.16 -0.38
N ASN A 45 -9.93 -46.40 -1.25
CA ASN A 45 -10.97 -46.89 -2.18
C ASN A 45 -10.43 -47.29 -3.57
N PHE A 46 -9.13 -47.15 -3.83
CA PHE A 46 -8.52 -47.51 -5.12
C PHE A 46 -7.96 -48.95 -5.14
N ASN A 47 -7.96 -49.57 -6.32
CA ASN A 47 -7.41 -50.92 -6.55
C ASN A 47 -5.90 -50.97 -6.27
N GLY A 48 -5.38 -52.15 -5.89
CA GLY A 48 -4.06 -52.35 -5.28
C GLY A 48 -2.86 -51.74 -6.03
N ALA A 49 -2.89 -51.69 -7.38
CA ALA A 49 -1.81 -51.09 -8.17
C ALA A 49 -1.69 -49.56 -8.00
N TRP A 50 -2.82 -48.86 -7.86
CA TRP A 50 -2.84 -47.40 -7.67
C TRP A 50 -2.42 -46.99 -6.26
N LYS A 51 -2.65 -47.86 -5.27
CA LYS A 51 -2.20 -47.65 -3.89
C LYS A 51 -0.68 -47.67 -3.78
N LEU A 52 -0.02 -48.59 -4.48
CA LEU A 52 1.45 -48.67 -4.54
C LEU A 52 2.04 -47.42 -5.20
N ALA A 53 1.53 -47.02 -6.37
CA ALA A 53 2.01 -45.84 -7.08
C ALA A 53 1.84 -44.54 -6.25
N ALA A 54 0.67 -44.35 -5.62
CA ALA A 54 0.42 -43.19 -4.77
C ALA A 54 1.30 -43.18 -3.52
N GLY A 55 1.55 -44.34 -2.91
CA GLY A 55 2.48 -44.49 -1.79
C GLY A 55 3.90 -44.06 -2.16
N THR A 56 4.40 -44.51 -3.32
CA THR A 56 5.74 -44.13 -3.80
C THR A 56 5.86 -42.63 -4.06
N ILE A 57 4.83 -42.00 -4.65
CA ILE A 57 4.81 -40.55 -4.90
C ILE A 57 4.85 -39.75 -3.58
N ILE A 58 4.09 -40.16 -2.57
CA ILE A 58 4.08 -39.49 -1.26
C ILE A 58 5.44 -39.57 -0.57
N VAL A 59 6.11 -40.73 -0.64
CA VAL A 59 7.46 -40.92 -0.08
C VAL A 59 8.48 -40.04 -0.81
N LEU A 60 8.44 -39.98 -2.14
CA LEU A 60 9.33 -39.13 -2.93
C LEU A 60 9.13 -37.65 -2.65
N LEU A 61 7.87 -37.18 -2.54
CA LEU A 61 7.57 -35.79 -2.22
C LEU A 61 8.03 -35.42 -0.80
N SER A 62 7.86 -36.33 0.16
CA SER A 62 8.31 -36.14 1.55
C SER A 62 9.84 -36.08 1.64
N LEU A 63 10.54 -36.92 0.87
CA LEU A 63 12.01 -36.89 0.76
C LEU A 63 12.49 -35.59 0.11
N GLN A 64 11.81 -35.10 -0.94
CA GLN A 64 12.14 -33.84 -1.59
C GLN A 64 11.97 -32.63 -0.66
N ILE A 65 10.91 -32.59 0.14
CA ILE A 65 10.68 -31.53 1.14
C ILE A 65 11.76 -31.57 2.24
N MET A 66 12.13 -32.77 2.72
CA MET A 66 13.25 -32.96 3.65
C MET A 66 14.57 -32.40 3.08
N LEU A 67 14.91 -32.76 1.84
CA LEU A 67 16.13 -32.28 1.18
C LEU A 67 16.15 -30.76 0.99
N GLN A 68 15.01 -30.15 0.66
CA GLN A 68 14.90 -28.69 0.56
C GLN A 68 15.08 -28.00 1.91
N SER A 69 14.56 -28.58 3.00
CA SER A 69 14.72 -28.02 4.35
C SER A 69 16.18 -28.08 4.85
N LEU A 70 16.93 -29.13 4.50
CA LEU A 70 18.35 -29.25 4.80
C LEU A 70 19.21 -28.22 4.03
N SER A 71 18.84 -27.89 2.79
CA SER A 71 19.51 -26.87 1.98
C SER A 71 19.38 -25.46 2.57
N ILE A 72 18.23 -25.15 3.20
CA ILE A 72 17.97 -23.85 3.83
C ILE A 72 18.79 -23.70 5.12
N GLY A 73 18.96 -24.77 5.90
CA GLY A 73 19.80 -24.76 7.10
C GLY A 73 21.26 -24.41 6.82
N HIS A 74 21.81 -24.87 5.69
CA HIS A 74 23.20 -24.62 5.31
C HIS A 74 23.45 -23.19 4.78
N ARG A 75 22.41 -22.44 4.40
CA ARG A 75 22.52 -21.03 3.98
C ARG A 75 22.52 -20.03 5.14
N LEU A 76 21.96 -20.41 6.29
CA LEU A 76 21.80 -19.50 7.43
C LEU A 76 23.06 -19.40 8.32
N ASP A 77 24.07 -20.26 8.12
CA ASP A 77 25.29 -20.28 8.93
C ASP A 77 26.44 -19.43 8.36
N LYS A 78 26.24 -18.75 7.22
CA LYS A 78 27.29 -17.94 6.54
C LYS A 78 27.15 -16.43 6.69
N THR A 79 26.17 -15.93 7.44
CA THR A 79 25.99 -14.49 7.68
C THR A 79 26.13 -14.16 9.16
N LYS A 80 27.36 -14.27 9.68
CA LYS A 80 27.79 -13.59 10.90
C LYS A 80 29.15 -12.98 10.61
N ASP A 81 29.13 -11.69 10.31
CA ASP A 81 30.15 -10.69 10.66
C ASP A 81 29.86 -9.40 9.88
N VAL A 82 28.92 -8.60 10.40
CA VAL A 82 28.83 -7.17 10.08
C VAL A 82 28.81 -6.46 11.42
N GLN A 83 29.96 -5.91 11.80
CA GLN A 83 30.05 -5.03 12.96
C GLN A 83 29.40 -3.70 12.60
N ILE A 84 28.29 -3.38 13.28
CA ILE A 84 27.67 -2.06 13.25
C ILE A 84 28.49 -1.17 14.18
N LYS A 85 29.17 -0.16 13.62
CA LYS A 85 29.73 0.96 14.38
C LYS A 85 28.59 1.96 14.62
N ASP A 86 28.29 2.22 15.88
CA ASP A 86 27.38 3.30 16.27
C ASP A 86 28.00 4.65 15.90
N ALA A 87 27.28 5.45 15.12
CA ALA A 87 27.60 6.85 14.86
C ALA A 87 26.81 7.74 15.84
N PRO A 88 27.42 8.83 16.36
CA PRO A 88 26.77 9.69 17.34
C PRO A 88 25.71 10.59 16.68
N VAL A 89 24.56 10.69 17.35
CA VAL A 89 23.49 11.64 17.02
C VAL A 89 23.95 13.04 17.43
N GLY A 90 24.32 13.86 16.45
CA GLY A 90 24.54 15.29 16.60
C GLY A 90 23.35 16.06 16.02
N PHE A 91 22.61 16.77 16.87
CA PHE A 91 21.73 17.86 16.47
C PHE A 91 22.61 19.01 15.94
N VAL A 92 22.35 19.48 14.72
CA VAL A 92 22.96 20.69 14.16
C VAL A 92 21.85 21.65 13.76
N ASP A 93 21.98 22.87 14.28
CA ASP A 93 21.07 24.00 14.09
C ASP A 93 21.10 24.55 12.66
N ALA A 94 19.97 25.18 12.32
CA ALA A 94 19.68 25.88 11.08
C ALA A 94 20.60 27.08 10.84
N ASN A 95 21.28 27.09 9.68
CA ASN A 95 21.35 28.21 8.73
C ASN A 95 22.46 27.94 7.70
N GLY A 96 22.06 27.64 6.47
CA GLY A 96 22.97 27.52 5.34
C GLY A 96 22.22 27.11 4.08
N SER A 97 22.00 28.07 3.17
CA SER A 97 21.50 27.78 1.83
C SER A 97 22.57 27.02 1.04
N SER A 98 22.30 25.75 0.73
CA SER A 98 23.00 25.03 -0.34
C SER A 98 22.00 24.14 -1.08
N SER A 99 21.73 24.53 -2.31
CA SER A 99 20.89 23.90 -3.31
C SER A 99 21.48 22.56 -3.79
N ASP A 100 21.36 21.51 -2.99
CA ASP A 100 21.64 20.13 -3.40
C ASP A 100 20.38 19.24 -3.32
N SER A 101 19.20 19.81 -3.58
CA SER A 101 17.98 19.02 -3.80
C SER A 101 18.09 18.30 -5.12
N SER A 102 17.99 16.98 -5.13
CA SER A 102 18.46 16.25 -6.29
C SER A 102 17.62 15.02 -6.63
N GLY A 103 16.31 15.20 -6.55
CA GLY A 103 15.41 15.00 -7.69
C GLY A 103 15.10 16.34 -8.35
N GLN A 104 14.73 16.32 -9.63
CA GLN A 104 14.27 17.52 -10.32
C GLN A 104 12.81 17.74 -9.93
N CYS A 105 12.55 18.73 -9.08
CA CYS A 105 11.19 19.20 -8.84
C CYS A 105 10.58 19.64 -10.17
N LEU A 106 9.37 19.16 -10.44
CA LEU A 106 8.63 19.49 -11.65
C LEU A 106 7.50 20.43 -11.28
N ASP A 107 7.36 21.49 -12.04
CA ASP A 107 6.23 22.41 -11.94
C ASP A 107 5.07 21.88 -12.80
N LEU A 108 3.86 21.92 -12.25
CA LEU A 108 2.62 21.47 -12.90
C LEU A 108 1.86 22.61 -13.59
N ASP A 109 2.12 23.85 -13.19
CA ASP A 109 1.46 25.05 -13.68
C ASP A 109 2.25 25.71 -14.83
N SER A 110 3.58 25.51 -14.90
CA SER A 110 4.36 26.01 -16.04
C SER A 110 4.38 25.05 -17.23
N ASN A 111 4.32 25.63 -18.44
CA ASN A 111 4.40 24.92 -19.72
C ASN A 111 5.82 24.39 -20.03
N GLN A 112 6.57 23.95 -19.03
CA GLN A 112 7.96 23.52 -19.18
C GLN A 112 8.10 22.02 -18.94
N ASP A 113 8.55 21.60 -17.75
CA ASP A 113 9.12 20.26 -17.59
C ASP A 113 8.07 19.15 -17.58
N MET A 114 7.05 19.23 -16.70
CA MET A 114 6.00 18.21 -16.66
C MET A 114 5.12 18.26 -17.91
N ASP A 115 4.84 19.48 -18.42
CA ASP A 115 4.09 19.68 -19.66
C ASP A 115 4.77 18.98 -20.84
N SER A 116 6.09 19.13 -20.97
CA SER A 116 6.88 18.46 -22.02
C SER A 116 6.89 16.95 -21.85
N LEU A 117 6.97 16.43 -20.61
CA LEU A 117 6.91 14.98 -20.37
C LEU A 117 5.56 14.41 -20.79
N VAL A 118 4.47 15.07 -20.43
CA VAL A 118 3.10 14.65 -20.80
C VAL A 118 2.90 14.74 -22.31
N ALA A 119 3.27 15.85 -22.95
CA ALA A 119 3.11 16.07 -24.38
C ALA A 119 3.83 15.02 -25.25
N ASN A 120 5.02 14.58 -24.80
CA ASN A 120 5.85 13.65 -25.55
C ASN A 120 5.56 12.16 -25.25
N ALA A 121 4.78 11.87 -24.22
CA ALA A 121 4.45 10.49 -23.85
C ALA A 121 3.35 9.93 -24.77
N ARG A 122 3.60 8.77 -25.39
CA ARG A 122 2.55 8.03 -26.11
C ARG A 122 1.66 7.22 -25.18
N GLN A 123 2.25 6.74 -24.08
CA GLN A 123 1.56 5.99 -23.04
C GLN A 123 1.88 6.58 -21.67
N ILE A 124 0.84 6.87 -20.90
CA ILE A 124 0.93 7.36 -19.53
C ILE A 124 0.28 6.33 -18.61
N PHE A 125 1.06 5.81 -17.66
CA PHE A 125 0.55 4.97 -16.58
C PHE A 125 0.48 5.76 -15.30
N ILE A 126 -0.73 5.89 -14.74
CA ILE A 126 -0.97 6.55 -13.47
C ILE A 126 -1.26 5.46 -12.46
N THR A 127 -0.37 5.33 -11.48
CA THR A 127 -0.45 4.29 -10.45
C THR A 127 -0.62 4.95 -9.10
N MET A 128 -1.42 4.34 -8.23
CA MET A 128 -1.73 4.95 -6.95
C MET A 128 -2.09 3.91 -5.88
N PRO A 129 -1.69 4.10 -4.62
CA PRO A 129 -2.23 3.31 -3.51
C PRO A 129 -3.70 3.69 -3.26
N ALA A 130 -4.34 2.97 -2.34
CA ALA A 130 -5.64 3.37 -1.82
C ALA A 130 -5.56 4.79 -1.21
N LYS A 131 -6.61 5.58 -1.36
CA LYS A 131 -6.73 6.96 -0.82
C LYS A 131 -5.74 8.00 -1.37
N ALA A 132 -5.05 7.73 -2.48
CA ALA A 132 -4.24 8.72 -3.19
C ALA A 132 -4.92 9.23 -4.47
N GLY A 133 -6.23 9.53 -4.41
CA GLY A 133 -6.95 10.14 -5.55
C GLY A 133 -7.40 9.20 -6.67
N GLY A 134 -7.35 7.89 -6.44
CA GLY A 134 -7.60 6.95 -7.54
C GLY A 134 -9.01 6.86 -8.09
N THR A 135 -10.05 7.15 -7.31
CA THR A 135 -11.40 7.28 -7.89
C THR A 135 -11.45 8.46 -8.86
N SER A 136 -10.93 9.62 -8.47
CA SER A 136 -10.92 10.83 -9.30
C SER A 136 -10.13 10.59 -10.61
N MET A 137 -8.93 10.00 -10.54
CA MET A 137 -8.14 9.71 -11.74
C MET A 137 -8.73 8.63 -12.66
N LYS A 138 -9.41 7.63 -12.11
CA LYS A 138 -10.09 6.61 -12.92
C LYS A 138 -11.32 7.18 -13.63
N ASP A 139 -12.10 8.00 -12.94
CA ASP A 139 -13.25 8.68 -13.54
C ASP A 139 -12.78 9.63 -14.66
N PHE A 140 -11.73 10.40 -14.40
CA PHE A 140 -11.08 11.25 -15.41
C PHE A 140 -10.62 10.46 -16.64
N THR A 141 -9.81 9.41 -16.45
CA THR A 141 -9.26 8.63 -17.58
C THR A 141 -10.35 7.94 -18.39
N LYS A 142 -11.39 7.41 -17.74
CA LYS A 142 -12.56 6.82 -18.41
C LYS A 142 -13.26 7.82 -19.33
N LEU A 143 -13.45 9.05 -18.88
CA LEU A 143 -14.10 10.11 -19.67
C LEU A 143 -13.18 10.62 -20.79
N CYS A 144 -11.93 10.95 -20.44
CA CYS A 144 -10.91 11.47 -21.37
C CYS A 144 -10.66 10.51 -22.54
N MET A 145 -10.56 9.21 -22.26
CA MET A 145 -10.31 8.19 -23.28
C MET A 145 -11.60 7.68 -23.95
N LYS A 146 -12.78 8.17 -23.53
CA LYS A 146 -14.11 7.77 -24.03
C LYS A 146 -14.33 6.25 -24.06
N ARG A 147 -13.65 5.52 -23.17
CA ARG A 147 -13.68 4.07 -23.10
C ARG A 147 -13.44 3.61 -21.67
N ALA A 148 -14.32 2.72 -21.21
CA ALA A 148 -14.15 2.09 -19.92
C ALA A 148 -13.04 1.04 -19.99
N VAL A 149 -12.11 1.13 -19.04
CA VAL A 149 -11.13 0.06 -18.76
C VAL A 149 -11.57 -0.63 -17.48
N HIS A 150 -11.26 -1.92 -17.36
CA HIS A 150 -11.54 -2.65 -16.14
C HIS A 150 -10.84 -2.00 -14.95
N ASP A 151 -11.53 -1.98 -13.80
CA ASP A 151 -10.96 -1.42 -12.59
C ASP A 151 -9.69 -2.18 -12.19
N ASN A 152 -8.63 -1.44 -11.86
CA ASN A 152 -7.32 -1.97 -11.48
C ASN A 152 -6.68 -2.91 -12.53
N ILE A 153 -6.88 -2.62 -13.83
CA ILE A 153 -6.37 -3.46 -14.93
C ILE A 153 -4.88 -3.82 -14.80
N LEU A 154 -4.04 -2.90 -14.30
CA LEU A 154 -2.60 -3.13 -14.18
C LEU A 154 -2.24 -4.15 -13.09
N SER A 155 -3.17 -4.49 -12.20
CA SER A 155 -3.01 -5.54 -11.19
C SER A 155 -3.51 -6.91 -11.64
N ILE A 156 -4.16 -7.03 -12.81
CA ILE A 156 -4.78 -8.26 -13.28
C ILE A 156 -4.12 -8.69 -14.59
N GLU A 157 -3.20 -9.65 -14.50
CA GLU A 157 -2.32 -10.02 -15.62
C GLU A 157 -3.06 -10.46 -16.88
N TRP A 158 -4.12 -11.26 -16.75
CA TRP A 158 -4.88 -11.75 -17.90
C TRP A 158 -5.64 -10.62 -18.60
N LEU A 159 -6.28 -9.72 -17.84
CA LEU A 159 -6.95 -8.54 -18.40
C LEU A 159 -5.98 -7.63 -19.17
N TRP A 160 -4.75 -7.47 -18.68
CA TRP A 160 -3.75 -6.68 -19.39
C TRP A 160 -3.36 -7.30 -20.74
N LYS A 161 -3.19 -8.63 -20.78
CA LYS A 161 -2.89 -9.34 -22.04
C LYS A 161 -4.04 -9.24 -23.02
N ASP A 162 -5.26 -9.50 -22.55
CA ASP A 162 -6.47 -9.41 -23.38
C ASP A 162 -6.63 -7.99 -23.94
N TYR A 163 -6.39 -6.98 -23.10
CA TYR A 163 -6.45 -5.57 -23.53
C TYR A 163 -5.44 -5.22 -24.63
N LEU A 164 -4.26 -5.82 -24.63
CA LEU A 164 -3.25 -5.66 -25.69
C LEU A 164 -3.57 -6.46 -26.96
N VAL A 165 -4.23 -7.61 -26.83
CA VAL A 165 -4.55 -8.50 -27.97
C VAL A 165 -5.82 -8.06 -28.68
N ASP A 166 -6.84 -7.66 -27.92
CA ASP A 166 -8.19 -7.40 -28.45
C ASP A 166 -8.35 -5.99 -29.03
N SER A 167 -7.34 -5.13 -28.92
CA SER A 167 -7.45 -3.72 -29.30
C SER A 167 -6.26 -3.25 -30.12
N LEU A 168 -6.54 -2.84 -31.36
CA LEU A 168 -5.56 -2.11 -32.20
C LEU A 168 -5.17 -0.75 -31.60
N HIS A 169 -6.04 -0.17 -30.76
CA HIS A 169 -5.83 1.13 -30.12
C HIS A 169 -5.80 0.98 -28.60
N VAL A 170 -4.62 1.07 -28.02
CA VAL A 170 -4.41 1.12 -26.56
C VAL A 170 -4.67 2.55 -26.11
N GLN A 171 -5.42 2.75 -25.03
CA GLN A 171 -5.61 4.09 -24.45
C GLN A 171 -4.29 4.72 -24.05
N SER A 172 -4.09 5.98 -24.43
CA SER A 172 -2.86 6.72 -24.10
C SER A 172 -2.70 6.98 -22.61
N ILE A 173 -3.79 7.02 -21.82
CA ILE A 173 -3.73 7.22 -20.36
C ILE A 173 -4.46 6.09 -19.64
N ILE A 174 -3.78 5.45 -18.70
CA ILE A 174 -4.35 4.36 -17.88
C ILE A 174 -4.11 4.65 -16.40
N ALA A 175 -5.19 4.76 -15.63
CA ALA A 175 -5.14 4.90 -14.17
C ALA A 175 -5.51 3.58 -13.48
N SER A 176 -4.67 3.11 -12.55
CA SER A 176 -4.91 1.87 -11.79
C SER A 176 -4.46 2.01 -10.34
N HIS A 177 -5.21 1.41 -9.40
CA HIS A 177 -4.58 1.11 -8.12
C HIS A 177 -3.56 -0.01 -8.30
N LEU A 178 -2.49 0.05 -7.51
CA LEU A 178 -1.58 -1.07 -7.34
C LEU A 178 -1.55 -1.44 -5.87
N TYR A 179 -1.64 -2.74 -5.59
CA TYR A 179 -1.67 -3.26 -4.23
C TYR A 179 -0.51 -4.20 -3.92
N ARG A 180 0.22 -4.62 -4.95
CA ARG A 180 1.32 -5.59 -4.86
C ARG A 180 2.56 -5.03 -5.52
N GLU A 181 3.69 -5.22 -4.85
CA GLU A 181 5.02 -4.92 -5.36
C GLU A 181 5.26 -5.50 -6.75
N ALA A 182 4.87 -6.76 -6.98
CA ALA A 182 5.09 -7.45 -8.24
C ALA A 182 4.44 -6.74 -9.45
N ASP A 183 3.26 -6.14 -9.25
CA ASP A 183 2.57 -5.40 -10.31
C ASP A 183 3.31 -4.09 -10.62
N PHE A 184 3.81 -3.41 -9.59
CA PHE A 184 4.64 -2.20 -9.77
C PHE A 184 5.99 -2.53 -10.43
N LEU A 185 6.66 -3.58 -9.98
CA LEU A 185 7.91 -4.09 -10.55
C LEU A 185 7.79 -4.41 -12.04
N ARG A 186 6.68 -5.01 -12.46
CA ARG A 186 6.43 -5.30 -13.89
C ARG A 186 6.42 -4.02 -14.73
N LEU A 187 5.83 -2.94 -14.22
CA LEU A 187 5.77 -1.66 -14.94
C LEU A 187 7.16 -1.00 -15.00
N VAL A 188 7.87 -0.91 -13.87
CA VAL A 188 9.16 -0.21 -13.82
C VAL A 188 10.29 -0.94 -14.54
N LYS A 189 10.22 -2.27 -14.68
CA LYS A 189 11.27 -3.08 -15.34
C LYS A 189 11.18 -3.12 -16.86
N SER A 190 10.06 -2.72 -17.43
CA SER A 190 9.86 -2.82 -18.88
C SER A 190 9.14 -1.60 -19.46
N PRO A 191 9.52 -0.36 -19.10
CA PRO A 191 8.99 0.83 -19.75
C PRO A 191 9.54 0.93 -21.18
N SER A 192 8.74 1.44 -22.10
CA SER A 192 9.27 1.94 -23.37
C SER A 192 9.83 3.35 -23.17
N ARG A 193 10.65 3.84 -24.12
CA ARG A 193 11.10 5.24 -24.12
C ARG A 193 9.96 6.23 -24.28
N GLU A 194 8.81 5.80 -24.78
CA GLU A 194 7.61 6.62 -25.01
C GLU A 194 6.59 6.49 -23.87
N THR A 195 6.97 5.81 -22.78
CA THR A 195 6.12 5.59 -21.60
C THR A 195 6.49 6.52 -20.47
N LEU A 196 5.53 7.32 -20.00
CA LEU A 196 5.61 8.08 -18.76
C LEU A 196 4.86 7.33 -17.65
N MET A 197 5.51 7.19 -16.50
CA MET A 197 4.92 6.63 -15.30
C MET A 197 4.74 7.73 -14.28
N ILE A 198 3.52 7.89 -13.77
CA ILE A 198 3.19 8.81 -12.69
C ILE A 198 2.70 7.97 -11.53
N HIS A 199 3.41 8.02 -10.40
CA HIS A 199 2.99 7.38 -9.17
C HIS A 199 2.47 8.44 -8.20
N THR A 200 1.17 8.43 -7.93
CA THR A 200 0.62 9.35 -6.94
C THR A 200 0.97 8.83 -5.55
N HIS A 201 1.67 9.63 -4.76
CA HIS A 201 2.11 9.28 -3.42
C HIS A 201 1.23 9.94 -2.36
N ARG A 202 0.97 9.21 -1.29
CA ARG A 202 0.35 9.74 -0.08
C ARG A 202 1.04 9.12 1.13
N GLU A 203 1.51 10.00 2.01
CA GLU A 203 2.09 9.64 3.29
C GLU A 203 1.12 8.77 4.10
N GLU A 204 1.66 7.72 4.73
CA GLU A 204 0.89 6.60 5.26
C GLU A 204 -0.07 7.02 6.38
N ARG A 205 0.32 7.93 7.28
CA ARG A 205 -0.55 8.45 8.34
C ARG A 205 -1.76 9.17 7.74
N SER A 206 -1.53 10.08 6.80
CA SER A 206 -2.58 10.81 6.08
C SER A 206 -3.50 9.85 5.32
N ARG A 207 -2.94 8.81 4.68
CA ARG A 207 -3.69 7.78 3.96
C ARG A 207 -4.64 7.03 4.89
N VAL A 208 -4.14 6.57 6.04
CA VAL A 208 -4.92 5.86 7.06
C VAL A 208 -6.01 6.74 7.64
N ALA A 209 -5.69 8.00 7.98
CA ALA A 209 -6.67 8.96 8.47
C ALA A 209 -7.83 9.13 7.47
N SER A 210 -7.53 9.26 6.18
CA SER A 210 -8.54 9.33 5.12
C SER A 210 -9.41 8.06 5.04
N ALA A 211 -8.79 6.88 5.12
CA ALA A 211 -9.51 5.61 5.12
C ALA A 211 -10.46 5.49 6.32
N VAL A 212 -10.00 5.86 7.52
CA VAL A 212 -10.80 5.84 8.75
C VAL A 212 -11.97 6.81 8.68
N LYS A 213 -11.77 8.04 8.18
CA LYS A 213 -12.84 9.01 7.96
C LYS A 213 -13.89 8.49 6.97
N GLN A 214 -13.45 7.88 5.86
CA GLN A 214 -14.39 7.30 4.90
C GLN A 214 -15.20 6.16 5.53
N ILE A 215 -14.57 5.29 6.33
CA ILE A 215 -15.25 4.19 7.02
C ILE A 215 -16.27 4.73 8.02
N SER A 216 -15.90 5.72 8.85
CA SER A 216 -16.83 6.28 9.83
C SER A 216 -18.05 6.92 9.17
N GLN A 217 -17.85 7.63 8.07
CA GLN A 217 -18.96 8.21 7.31
C GLN A 217 -19.82 7.13 6.64
N ALA A 218 -19.22 6.07 6.11
CA ALA A 218 -19.95 4.93 5.55
C ALA A 218 -20.92 4.34 6.58
N ILE A 219 -20.42 4.14 7.81
CA ILE A 219 -21.21 3.64 8.95
C ILE A 219 -22.34 4.62 9.27
N CYS A 220 -22.03 5.90 9.42
CA CYS A 220 -22.99 6.94 9.82
C CYS A 220 -24.06 7.27 8.77
N GLU A 221 -23.73 7.10 7.49
CA GLU A 221 -24.64 7.34 6.37
C GLU A 221 -25.33 6.06 5.89
N PHE A 222 -25.01 4.91 6.48
CA PHE A 222 -25.46 3.59 6.04
C PHE A 222 -25.17 3.37 4.55
N ARG A 223 -23.96 3.74 4.12
CA ARG A 223 -23.49 3.67 2.74
C ARG A 223 -22.40 2.61 2.57
N MET A 224 -22.19 2.17 1.34
CA MET A 224 -21.21 1.14 0.94
C MET A 224 -21.54 -0.26 1.45
N GLY A 225 -21.97 -1.15 0.55
CA GLY A 225 -22.02 -2.60 0.71
C GLY A 225 -22.29 -3.11 2.13
N LYS A 226 -21.23 -3.38 2.89
CA LYS A 226 -21.28 -3.93 4.25
C LYS A 226 -21.94 -3.05 5.32
N TYR A 227 -22.13 -1.75 5.09
CA TYR A 227 -22.81 -0.85 6.03
C TYR A 227 -24.19 -0.38 5.54
N SER A 228 -24.67 -0.92 4.42
CA SER A 228 -25.97 -0.53 3.83
C SER A 228 -27.17 -1.00 4.67
N ASN A 229 -27.02 -2.08 5.45
CA ASN A 229 -28.04 -2.56 6.35
C ASN A 229 -28.06 -1.71 7.63
N GLN A 230 -29.03 -0.79 7.73
CA GLN A 230 -29.14 0.14 8.84
C GLN A 230 -29.28 -0.56 10.20
N THR A 231 -30.12 -1.60 10.30
CA THR A 231 -30.39 -2.29 11.57
C THR A 231 -29.14 -2.99 12.08
N GLU A 232 -28.47 -3.74 11.21
CA GLU A 232 -27.23 -4.45 11.55
C GLU A 232 -26.10 -3.48 11.90
N THR A 233 -25.91 -2.42 11.10
CA THR A 233 -24.89 -1.40 11.31
C THR A 233 -25.12 -0.65 12.61
N THR A 234 -26.37 -0.25 12.88
CA THR A 234 -26.75 0.42 14.13
C THR A 234 -26.46 -0.46 15.33
N SER A 235 -26.84 -1.74 15.28
CA SER A 235 -26.59 -2.70 16.36
C SER A 235 -25.10 -2.96 16.59
N LYS A 236 -24.31 -3.10 15.52
CA LYS A 236 -22.87 -3.42 15.61
C LYS A 236 -22.07 -2.26 16.18
N PHE A 237 -22.34 -1.04 15.71
CA PHE A 237 -21.56 0.16 16.06
C PHE A 237 -22.21 1.04 17.12
N ASN A 238 -23.37 0.64 17.65
CA ASN A 238 -24.18 1.44 18.59
C ASN A 238 -24.37 2.88 18.08
N VAL A 239 -24.82 3.00 16.82
CA VAL A 239 -24.89 4.29 16.11
C VAL A 239 -25.96 5.17 16.76
N ARG A 240 -25.56 6.34 17.28
CA ARG A 240 -26.49 7.40 17.72
C ARG A 240 -26.31 8.61 16.84
N LYS A 241 -27.33 8.97 16.05
CA LYS A 241 -27.23 10.02 15.04
C LYS A 241 -28.28 11.10 15.24
N ASN A 242 -27.87 12.36 15.09
CA ASN A 242 -28.74 13.51 14.90
C ASN A 242 -28.36 14.23 13.59
N ASN A 243 -28.90 15.43 13.36
CA ASN A 243 -28.68 16.16 12.11
C ASN A 243 -27.23 16.65 11.90
N THR A 244 -26.47 16.82 12.97
CA THR A 244 -25.13 17.45 12.95
C THR A 244 -24.02 16.49 13.37
N HIS A 245 -24.35 15.44 14.12
CA HIS A 245 -23.41 14.51 14.71
C HIS A 245 -23.86 13.06 14.55
N CYS A 246 -22.89 12.17 14.41
CA CYS A 246 -23.04 10.74 14.49
C CYS A 246 -22.03 10.20 15.51
N ILE A 247 -22.52 9.46 16.49
CA ILE A 247 -21.72 8.90 17.58
C ILE A 247 -21.60 7.39 17.35
N LEU A 248 -20.38 6.88 17.39
CA LEU A 248 -20.05 5.46 17.22
C LEU A 248 -19.40 4.90 18.49
N ASP A 249 -19.64 3.63 18.81
CA ASP A 249 -18.85 2.91 19.81
C ASP A 249 -17.41 2.73 19.31
N GLU A 250 -16.45 3.27 20.06
CA GLU A 250 -15.03 3.23 19.71
C GLU A 250 -14.52 1.79 19.55
N GLY A 251 -14.95 0.86 20.41
CA GLY A 251 -14.45 -0.52 20.41
C GLY A 251 -14.84 -1.26 19.13
N SER A 252 -16.12 -1.23 18.78
CA SER A 252 -16.63 -1.79 17.52
C SER A 252 -16.02 -1.10 16.30
N PHE A 253 -15.84 0.22 16.35
CA PHE A 253 -15.23 0.98 15.26
C PHE A 253 -13.76 0.59 15.04
N VAL A 254 -12.94 0.52 16.09
CA VAL A 254 -11.53 0.10 16.02
C VAL A 254 -11.39 -1.33 15.51
N ASN A 255 -12.26 -2.24 15.96
CA ASN A 255 -12.26 -3.61 15.47
C ASN A 255 -12.56 -3.68 13.97
N ASP A 256 -13.48 -2.85 13.46
CA ASP A 256 -13.78 -2.82 12.03
C ASP A 256 -12.65 -2.21 11.21
N ILE A 257 -11.98 -1.15 11.71
CA ILE A 257 -10.76 -0.59 11.09
C ILE A 257 -9.69 -1.67 10.95
N ALA A 258 -9.42 -2.41 12.03
CA ALA A 258 -8.40 -3.46 12.04
C ALA A 258 -8.73 -4.62 11.08
N ALA A 259 -10.03 -4.93 10.91
CA ALA A 259 -10.49 -5.95 9.97
C ALA A 259 -10.52 -5.47 8.51
N ASN A 260 -10.52 -4.15 8.26
CA ASN A 260 -10.68 -3.57 6.93
C ASN A 260 -9.36 -3.51 6.15
N SER A 261 -8.83 -4.67 5.81
CA SER A 261 -7.53 -4.80 5.14
C SER A 261 -7.49 -4.12 3.76
N ALA A 262 -8.58 -4.15 3.00
CA ALA A 262 -8.61 -3.58 1.66
C ALA A 262 -8.49 -2.04 1.66
N GLU A 263 -9.12 -1.39 2.64
CA GLU A 263 -9.16 0.08 2.70
C GLU A 263 -8.04 0.65 3.57
N VAL A 264 -7.80 0.04 4.73
CA VAL A 264 -6.83 0.52 5.72
C VAL A 264 -5.53 -0.27 5.64
N GLY A 265 -5.60 -1.58 5.41
CA GLY A 265 -4.43 -2.47 5.53
C GLY A 265 -3.46 -2.45 4.33
N ILE A 266 -3.85 -1.96 3.16
CA ILE A 266 -2.96 -1.89 2.00
C ILE A 266 -2.18 -0.57 2.05
N SER A 267 -0.98 -0.65 2.63
CA SER A 267 -0.03 0.44 2.78
C SER A 267 0.66 0.84 1.47
N THR A 268 0.98 2.14 1.33
CA THR A 268 1.78 2.66 0.22
C THR A 268 3.17 2.02 0.15
N HIS A 269 3.73 1.66 1.31
CA HIS A 269 5.07 1.07 1.41
C HIS A 269 5.18 -0.35 0.84
N ARG A 270 4.06 -1.00 0.50
CA ARG A 270 4.07 -2.29 -0.19
C ARG A 270 4.58 -2.18 -1.63
N LEU A 271 4.56 -0.99 -2.22
CA LEU A 271 5.04 -0.73 -3.57
C LEU A 271 6.48 -0.19 -3.58
N LEU A 272 6.89 0.48 -2.51
CA LEU A 272 8.18 1.18 -2.37
C LEU A 272 9.12 0.40 -1.44
N THR A 273 9.68 -0.68 -1.98
CA THR A 273 10.55 -1.65 -1.31
C THR A 273 11.98 -1.53 -1.84
N CYS A 274 12.93 -2.25 -1.23
CA CYS A 274 14.30 -2.32 -1.76
C CYS A 274 14.32 -2.81 -3.21
N GLN A 275 13.46 -3.78 -3.53
CA GLN A 275 13.42 -4.35 -4.87
C GLN A 275 12.83 -3.38 -5.89
N SER A 276 11.84 -2.58 -5.51
CA SER A 276 11.28 -1.58 -6.42
C SER A 276 12.24 -0.41 -6.64
N TYR A 277 12.90 0.11 -5.60
CA TYR A 277 13.96 1.12 -5.78
C TYR A 277 15.10 0.61 -6.67
N LYS A 278 15.56 -0.62 -6.44
CA LYS A 278 16.58 -1.25 -7.30
C LYS A 278 16.11 -1.36 -8.74
N ALA A 279 14.86 -1.77 -8.97
CA ALA A 279 14.33 -1.89 -10.33
C ALA A 279 14.19 -0.52 -11.03
N ILE A 280 13.79 0.54 -10.31
CA ILE A 280 13.74 1.89 -10.85
C ILE A 280 15.15 2.36 -11.20
N GLN A 281 16.13 2.11 -10.33
CA GLN A 281 17.53 2.47 -10.58
C GLN A 281 18.10 1.75 -11.80
N GLU A 282 17.89 0.43 -11.92
CA GLU A 282 18.42 -0.38 -13.03
C GLU A 282 17.75 -0.06 -14.37
N SER A 283 16.44 0.23 -14.36
CA SER A 283 15.65 0.39 -15.59
C SER A 283 15.52 1.85 -16.03
N ALA A 284 15.81 2.80 -15.12
CA ALA A 284 15.69 4.24 -15.33
C ALA A 284 14.39 4.66 -16.07
N PRO A 285 13.19 4.24 -15.59
CA PRO A 285 11.94 4.62 -16.23
C PRO A 285 11.77 6.14 -16.22
N GLN A 286 10.98 6.68 -17.14
CA GLN A 286 10.44 8.03 -16.98
C GLN A 286 9.39 7.99 -15.87
N LEU A 287 9.82 8.19 -14.62
CA LEU A 287 8.99 8.11 -13.43
C LEU A 287 8.89 9.45 -12.71
N VAL A 288 7.68 9.83 -12.36
CA VAL A 288 7.37 10.99 -11.54
C VAL A 288 6.60 10.54 -10.30
N PHE A 289 7.09 10.88 -9.12
CA PHE A 289 6.28 10.84 -7.91
C PHE A 289 5.50 12.14 -7.80
N LEU A 290 4.20 12.03 -7.54
CA LEU A 290 3.30 13.18 -7.44
C LEU A 290 2.55 13.12 -6.12
N HIS A 291 2.58 14.17 -5.31
CA HIS A 291 1.77 14.16 -4.11
C HIS A 291 0.27 14.17 -4.44
N TYR A 292 -0.51 13.37 -3.71
CA TYR A 292 -1.91 13.13 -4.05
C TYR A 292 -2.77 14.40 -4.14
N LYS A 293 -2.42 15.49 -3.44
CA LYS A 293 -3.17 16.76 -3.50
C LYS A 293 -3.15 17.40 -4.89
N GLN A 294 -2.14 17.09 -5.70
CA GLN A 294 -1.90 17.67 -7.01
C GLN A 294 -2.64 16.95 -8.14
N VAL A 295 -3.44 15.93 -7.82
CA VAL A 295 -4.24 15.14 -8.77
C VAL A 295 -5.13 16.04 -9.65
N ASP A 296 -5.74 17.08 -9.10
CA ASP A 296 -6.62 17.97 -9.87
C ASP A 296 -5.83 18.82 -10.89
N LYS A 297 -4.62 19.27 -10.53
CA LYS A 297 -3.69 19.94 -11.47
C LYS A 297 -3.23 18.97 -12.56
N LEU A 298 -2.88 17.74 -12.18
CA LEU A 298 -2.49 16.70 -13.13
C LEU A 298 -3.60 16.42 -14.15
N GLN A 299 -4.87 16.37 -13.76
CA GLN A 299 -5.98 16.19 -14.71
C GLN A 299 -6.01 17.29 -15.77
N LYS A 300 -5.83 18.55 -15.37
CA LYS A 300 -5.80 19.69 -16.31
C LYS A 300 -4.63 19.56 -17.28
N LEU A 301 -3.46 19.19 -16.78
CA LEU A 301 -2.27 18.99 -17.60
C LEU A 301 -2.44 17.84 -18.61
N LEU A 302 -3.00 16.71 -18.18
CA LEU A 302 -3.29 15.59 -19.06
C LEU A 302 -4.37 15.94 -20.10
N ALA A 303 -5.42 16.63 -19.69
CA ALA A 303 -6.50 17.03 -20.58
C ALA A 303 -6.02 17.98 -21.68
N LYS A 304 -5.16 18.93 -21.35
CA LYS A 304 -4.54 19.85 -22.31
C LYS A 304 -3.97 19.13 -23.54
N HIS A 305 -3.33 17.96 -23.35
CA HIS A 305 -2.66 17.22 -24.43
C HIS A 305 -3.48 16.07 -25.01
N HIS A 306 -4.39 15.47 -24.24
CA HIS A 306 -5.04 14.22 -24.64
C HIS A 306 -6.57 14.30 -24.79
N CYS A 307 -7.23 15.29 -24.18
CA CYS A 307 -8.68 15.49 -24.25
C CYS A 307 -9.04 16.96 -23.94
N PRO A 308 -8.61 17.91 -24.79
CA PRO A 308 -8.74 19.34 -24.50
C PRO A 308 -10.20 19.81 -24.37
N GLU A 309 -11.15 19.07 -24.95
CA GLU A 309 -12.59 19.33 -24.81
C GLU A 309 -13.10 19.25 -23.37
N MET A 310 -12.36 18.59 -22.48
CA MET A 310 -12.76 18.41 -21.08
C MET A 310 -12.27 19.53 -20.16
N LEU A 311 -11.40 20.44 -20.62
CA LEU A 311 -10.74 21.42 -19.75
C LEU A 311 -11.70 22.25 -18.88
N ASP A 312 -12.86 22.61 -19.44
CA ASP A 312 -13.89 23.40 -18.75
C ASP A 312 -14.69 22.60 -17.71
N GLU A 313 -14.61 21.27 -17.75
CA GLU A 313 -15.32 20.36 -16.84
C GLU A 313 -14.44 19.88 -15.67
N LEU A 314 -13.17 20.31 -15.62
CA LEU A 314 -12.21 19.82 -14.63
C LEU A 314 -12.20 20.62 -13.31
N PRO A 315 -11.97 19.93 -12.17
CA PRO A 315 -11.77 18.48 -12.04
C PRO A 315 -13.09 17.71 -12.13
N ILE A 316 -13.09 16.54 -12.78
CA ILE A 316 -14.28 15.66 -12.88
C ILE A 316 -14.84 15.32 -11.50
N ARG A 317 -13.92 15.15 -10.55
CA ARG A 317 -14.23 14.98 -9.14
C ARG A 317 -13.11 15.59 -8.34
N ALA A 318 -13.43 16.58 -7.51
CA ALA A 318 -12.47 17.13 -6.55
C ALA A 318 -11.80 16.00 -5.77
N ASN A 319 -10.47 15.95 -5.82
CA ASN A 319 -9.70 14.92 -5.15
C ASN A 319 -9.63 15.15 -3.62
N MET A 320 -9.67 16.41 -3.20
CA MET A 320 -9.74 16.78 -1.81
C MET A 320 -11.19 16.66 -1.31
N ALA A 321 -11.36 15.99 -0.17
CA ALA A 321 -12.69 15.86 0.43
C ALA A 321 -13.20 17.23 0.87
N GLU A 322 -14.42 17.57 0.45
CA GLU A 322 -15.16 18.71 1.01
C GLU A 322 -15.43 18.48 2.50
N ASP A 323 -15.53 19.57 3.25
CA ASP A 323 -15.96 19.53 4.65
C ASP A 323 -17.33 18.89 4.74
N LYS A 324 -17.42 17.81 5.50
CA LYS A 324 -18.65 17.02 5.59
C LYS A 324 -19.59 17.62 6.62
N SER A 325 -20.87 17.63 6.26
CA SER A 325 -21.95 18.19 7.09
C SER A 325 -22.17 17.43 8.40
N LEU A 326 -21.78 16.15 8.47
CA LEU A 326 -21.96 15.28 9.62
C LEU A 326 -20.63 15.07 10.35
N LYS A 327 -20.52 15.59 11.57
CA LYS A 327 -19.38 15.31 12.46
C LYS A 327 -19.49 13.90 13.04
N VAL A 328 -18.39 13.15 13.03
CA VAL A 328 -18.35 11.82 13.64
C VAL A 328 -17.63 11.91 14.98
N LEU A 329 -18.30 11.49 16.04
CA LEU A 329 -17.76 11.41 17.39
C LEU A 329 -17.60 9.93 17.79
N LEU A 330 -16.53 9.63 18.51
CA LEU A 330 -16.24 8.31 19.04
C LEU A 330 -16.47 8.28 20.54
N HIS A 331 -17.28 7.33 20.97
CA HIS A 331 -17.66 7.17 22.36
C HIS A 331 -16.83 6.04 23.00
N LYS A 332 -16.12 6.36 24.08
CA LYS A 332 -15.31 5.36 24.80
C LYS A 332 -16.20 4.36 25.55
N LYS A 333 -16.00 3.08 25.28
CA LYS A 333 -16.74 1.97 25.90
C LYS A 333 -16.76 2.07 27.43
N GLY A 334 -17.95 1.93 28.02
CA GLY A 334 -18.13 1.84 29.48
C GLY A 334 -18.43 3.15 30.21
N THR A 335 -18.69 4.24 29.49
CA THR A 335 -19.26 5.47 30.06
C THR A 335 -20.58 5.74 29.36
N ASP A 336 -21.67 6.06 30.07
CA ASP A 336 -22.96 6.37 29.42
C ASP A 336 -23.12 7.85 29.09
N GLU A 337 -22.15 8.68 29.49
CA GLU A 337 -22.23 10.12 29.30
C GLU A 337 -21.76 10.53 27.91
N ALA A 338 -22.67 11.12 27.12
CA ALA A 338 -22.35 11.72 25.82
C ALA A 338 -21.26 12.80 25.90
N ARG A 339 -20.94 13.30 27.10
CA ARG A 339 -19.81 14.21 27.36
C ARG A 339 -18.44 13.58 27.14
N ASN A 340 -18.36 12.25 27.07
CA ASN A 340 -17.10 11.51 26.88
C ASN A 340 -16.85 11.08 25.43
N SER A 341 -17.50 11.73 24.46
CA SER A 341 -17.24 11.51 23.04
C SER A 341 -16.15 12.43 22.51
N VAL A 342 -15.25 11.91 21.68
CA VAL A 342 -14.14 12.66 21.05
C VAL A 342 -14.37 12.75 19.55
N ASP A 343 -14.08 13.89 18.93
CA ASP A 343 -14.16 14.03 17.48
C ASP A 343 -13.19 13.06 16.78
N VAL A 344 -13.61 12.44 15.67
CA VAL A 344 -12.79 11.45 14.96
C VAL A 344 -11.45 12.04 14.49
N GLU A 345 -11.40 13.33 14.18
CA GLU A 345 -10.18 14.04 13.80
C GLU A 345 -9.21 14.15 14.98
N GLU A 346 -9.72 14.54 16.14
CA GLU A 346 -8.94 14.63 17.38
C GLU A 346 -8.43 13.24 17.79
N TRP A 347 -9.30 12.23 17.68
CA TRP A 347 -8.94 10.84 17.94
C TRP A 347 -7.85 10.34 16.98
N LEU A 348 -7.97 10.63 15.68
CA LEU A 348 -6.97 10.28 14.67
C LEU A 348 -5.65 11.01 14.89
N HIS A 349 -5.69 12.27 15.30
CA HIS A 349 -4.50 13.03 15.65
C HIS A 349 -3.76 12.37 16.82
N ALA A 350 -4.49 12.00 17.89
CA ALA A 350 -3.93 11.39 19.09
C ALA A 350 -3.45 9.94 18.88
N LYS A 351 -4.19 9.14 18.11
CA LYS A 351 -3.92 7.70 17.96
C LYS A 351 -3.21 7.31 16.67
N GLY A 352 -3.15 8.18 15.67
CA GLY A 352 -2.57 7.91 14.35
C GLY A 352 -1.19 7.23 14.41
N PRO A 353 -0.20 7.78 15.16
CA PRO A 353 1.13 7.15 15.25
C PRO A 353 1.10 5.71 15.78
N ALA A 354 0.26 5.44 16.79
CA ALA A 354 0.12 4.10 17.34
C ALA A 354 -0.63 3.16 16.37
N MET A 355 -1.59 3.68 15.61
CA MET A 355 -2.35 2.90 14.64
C MET A 355 -1.45 2.30 13.55
N GLU A 356 -0.50 3.06 13.01
CA GLU A 356 0.43 2.52 11.99
C GLU A 356 1.20 1.31 12.50
N TRP A 357 1.65 1.37 13.76
CA TRP A 357 2.35 0.28 14.41
C TRP A 357 1.42 -0.91 14.70
N THR A 358 0.25 -0.67 15.31
CA THR A 358 -0.70 -1.73 15.67
C THR A 358 -1.26 -2.46 14.45
N LEU A 359 -1.55 -1.71 13.38
CA LEU A 359 -2.04 -2.25 12.12
C LEU A 359 -0.92 -2.84 11.25
N LYS A 360 0.34 -2.74 11.68
CA LYS A 360 1.52 -3.31 11.00
C LYS A 360 1.66 -2.81 9.56
N LEU A 361 1.29 -1.56 9.30
CA LEU A 361 1.22 -0.99 7.94
C LEU A 361 2.58 -0.90 7.26
N ARG A 362 3.66 -0.82 8.04
CA ARG A 362 5.04 -0.77 7.53
C ARG A 362 5.75 -2.13 7.59
N ARG A 363 5.06 -3.22 7.92
CA ARG A 363 5.69 -4.55 8.11
C ARG A 363 6.41 -5.06 6.87
N GLU A 364 5.91 -4.72 5.68
CA GLU A 364 6.47 -5.16 4.40
C GLU A 364 7.41 -4.13 3.77
N ALA A 365 7.58 -2.97 4.42
CA ALA A 365 8.47 -1.93 3.96
C ALA A 365 9.93 -2.34 4.22
N SER A 366 10.64 -2.80 3.17
CA SER A 366 12.04 -3.22 3.27
C SER A 366 13.05 -2.08 3.09
N CYS A 367 12.64 -0.92 2.57
CA CYS A 367 13.50 0.26 2.35
C CYS A 367 12.86 1.55 2.88
N GLN A 368 12.61 1.59 4.19
CA GLN A 368 11.93 2.71 4.82
C GLN A 368 12.73 4.01 4.75
N ALA A 369 14.05 3.95 5.01
CA ALA A 369 14.92 5.13 4.94
C ALA A 369 14.87 5.80 3.55
N LYS A 370 15.01 5.02 2.47
CA LYS A 370 14.86 5.54 1.11
C LYS A 370 13.50 6.16 0.85
N THR A 371 12.45 5.56 1.42
CA THR A 371 11.08 6.08 1.27
C THR A 371 10.88 7.40 2.00
N PHE A 372 11.44 7.56 3.20
CA PHE A 372 11.40 8.85 3.91
C PHE A 372 12.21 9.91 3.15
N HIS A 373 13.40 9.58 2.64
CA HIS A 373 14.17 10.51 1.82
C HIS A 373 13.42 10.95 0.56
N MET A 374 12.77 10.00 -0.13
CA MET A 374 11.91 10.33 -1.27
C MET A 374 10.74 11.23 -0.87
N GLU A 375 10.09 10.95 0.27
CA GLU A 375 9.00 11.79 0.80
C GLU A 375 9.47 13.20 1.13
N ASP A 376 10.62 13.33 1.79
CA ASP A 376 11.23 14.61 2.14
C ASP A 376 11.54 15.44 0.88
N GLU A 377 12.12 14.81 -0.15
CA GLU A 377 12.37 15.48 -1.44
C GLU A 377 11.07 15.86 -2.16
N LEU A 378 10.08 14.96 -2.19
CA LEU A 378 8.80 15.21 -2.84
C LEU A 378 8.07 16.39 -2.19
N PHE A 379 8.02 16.44 -0.86
CA PHE A 379 7.31 17.48 -0.12
C PHE A 379 8.08 18.79 -0.02
N ALA A 380 9.37 18.78 -0.36
CA ALA A 380 10.17 20.00 -0.54
C ALA A 380 9.93 20.68 -1.91
N CYS A 381 9.33 19.98 -2.89
CA CYS A 381 9.04 20.57 -4.18
C CYS A 381 7.87 21.58 -4.12
N PRO A 382 7.94 22.74 -4.81
CA PRO A 382 6.87 23.75 -4.79
C PRO A 382 5.49 23.22 -5.20
N ASP A 383 5.45 22.39 -6.24
CA ASP A 383 4.25 21.73 -6.73
C ASP A 383 4.15 20.27 -6.30
N GLU A 384 5.00 19.83 -5.37
CA GLU A 384 5.01 18.46 -4.84
C GLU A 384 5.01 17.38 -5.94
N ALA A 385 5.75 17.63 -7.03
CA ALA A 385 6.01 16.68 -8.10
C ALA A 385 7.53 16.49 -8.26
N LEU A 386 7.98 15.24 -8.18
CA LEU A 386 9.38 14.87 -8.13
C LEU A 386 9.72 13.92 -9.28
N ARG A 387 10.60 14.34 -10.18
CA ARG A 387 11.17 13.43 -11.17
C ARG A 387 12.17 12.49 -10.50
N VAL A 388 11.98 11.19 -10.68
CA VAL A 388 12.86 10.16 -10.13
C VAL A 388 13.91 9.78 -11.17
N THR A 389 15.17 9.81 -10.77
CA THR A 389 16.30 9.37 -11.58
C THR A 389 17.12 8.33 -10.82
N PRO A 390 17.95 7.51 -11.50
CA PRO A 390 18.89 6.63 -10.82
C PRO A 390 19.79 7.38 -9.81
N ALA A 391 20.25 8.58 -10.17
CA ALA A 391 21.07 9.42 -9.29
C ALA A 391 20.32 9.91 -8.04
N SER A 392 19.01 10.18 -8.14
CA SER A 392 18.17 10.49 -6.98
C SER A 392 18.12 9.29 -6.03
N ILE A 393 17.90 8.09 -6.56
CA ILE A 393 17.82 6.85 -5.76
C ILE A 393 19.14 6.48 -5.09
N ASP A 394 20.28 6.77 -5.72
CA ASP A 394 21.61 6.52 -5.15
C ASP A 394 21.90 7.37 -3.91
N ARG A 395 21.23 8.52 -3.78
CA ARG A 395 21.39 9.41 -2.62
C ARG A 395 20.46 9.11 -1.46
N TRP A 396 19.28 8.56 -1.75
CA TRP A 396 18.34 8.08 -0.74
C TRP A 396 18.90 6.85 -0.01
#